data_AF-A0A0V7ZT89-F1
#
_entry.id   AF-A0A0V7ZT89-F1
#
_cell.length_a   1.000
_cell.length_b   1.000
_cell.length_c   1.000
_cell.angle_alpha   90.00
_cell.angle_beta   90.00
_cell.angle_gamma   90.00
#
_symmetry.space_group_name_H-M   'P 1'
#
loop_
_entity.id
_entity.type
_entity.pdbx_description
1 polymer ?
#
loop_
_entity_poly.entity_id
_entity_poly.type
_entity_poly.pdbx_seq_one_letter_code
_entity_poly.pdbx_strand_id
1 'polypeptide(L)'
;MNPLVQGQDYIVYHFDGNNNDRDDISALPVTASLANAAGLEKKSFMFYNNNLSEKNNNAQVQDMRESAAFAEKLGIKTFDYQQNTNATTDKLVQIFNSGKKVLSIEGGPMEAVYRALEQTSPENLKNITLLSHSSWNENRNVINRPGIKETRTWSDLKKDFPQINYVDIGDQNGRGDSGFQSKKWNWLDNTNNPIFKEMRSRMRDSGYAVNDPSDAGMLFYAITGKEFGDPNDAKDYFAKNPPSFTNNTGGGLPPTDPKPPTGENPLVIEAEDMQLSGGYRVEKVNAASGGEVISLLGGNNNDTGTAKFDFTGDTGTYDLKISYFDENDGVGQLKINQDGKQLKSFKLDKDLGSPLANEQTKTFMEIKDVSVSKGDVFQIQGIEQGSPKTAEHARVDKIEFIPNSDNSNNGGGNPPTNPKPPVNSSSMLIEAEDMKLSGEYRVEKINAASGGEVISLRGGNNNDTGAATFDFTGATGTYDLKINYFDENDGVGSLKVEKGNQQLISFKLDKQLGSPLANDQTMTSMEISDVFISSGDSFRVEGIEQGSPLTAEHTRIDSIEIIPNHSSSAMV
;
A
#
# COMPACT_ATOMS: atom_id res chain seq x y z
N MET A 1 -27.86 24.68 5.86
CA MET A 1 -27.46 23.36 6.39
C MET A 1 -28.22 23.11 7.69
N ASN A 2 -28.81 21.93 7.88
CA ASN A 2 -29.62 21.57 9.05
C ASN A 2 -28.73 21.43 10.32
N PRO A 3 -29.23 21.81 11.52
CA PRO A 3 -28.50 21.70 12.79
C PRO A 3 -27.86 20.33 13.06
N LEU A 4 -28.48 19.25 12.57
CA LEU A 4 -27.99 17.88 12.75
C LEU A 4 -26.56 17.69 12.23
N VAL A 5 -26.17 18.41 11.17
CA VAL A 5 -24.82 18.37 10.58
C VAL A 5 -23.95 19.56 11.00
N GLN A 6 -24.55 20.75 11.20
CA GLN A 6 -23.78 21.95 11.57
C GLN A 6 -23.05 21.80 12.90
N GLY A 7 -23.64 21.10 13.87
CA GLY A 7 -23.07 20.90 15.20
C GLY A 7 -22.04 19.78 15.32
N GLN A 8 -21.72 19.10 14.20
CA GLN A 8 -20.89 17.89 14.20
C GLN A 8 -19.49 18.22 13.69
N ASP A 9 -18.50 17.72 14.42
CA ASP A 9 -17.09 17.84 14.03
C ASP A 9 -16.74 16.83 12.95
N TYR A 10 -17.32 15.62 13.01
CA TYR A 10 -17.12 14.52 12.06
C TYR A 10 -18.43 13.90 11.60
N ILE A 11 -18.44 13.38 10.38
CA ILE A 11 -19.54 12.62 9.80
C ILE A 11 -18.99 11.29 9.30
N VAL A 12 -19.56 10.20 9.79
CA VAL A 12 -19.25 8.83 9.41
C VAL A 12 -20.40 8.29 8.57
N TYR A 13 -20.09 7.51 7.55
CA TYR A 13 -21.05 6.84 6.68
C TYR A 13 -20.72 5.37 6.62
N HIS A 14 -21.75 4.54 6.62
CA HIS A 14 -21.65 3.09 6.53
C HIS A 14 -22.38 2.59 5.28
N PHE A 15 -21.77 1.64 4.56
CA PHE A 15 -22.32 1.02 3.35
C PHE A 15 -22.00 -0.49 3.32
N ASP A 16 -23.02 -1.35 3.21
CA ASP A 16 -22.96 -2.82 3.31
C ASP A 16 -23.07 -3.57 2.00
N GLY A 17 -22.96 -2.85 0.87
CA GLY A 17 -23.01 -3.38 -0.49
C GLY A 17 -21.98 -4.46 -0.89
N ASN A 18 -21.25 -5.07 0.05
CA ASN A 18 -20.45 -6.27 -0.22
C ASN A 18 -21.29 -7.55 -0.34
N ASN A 19 -22.58 -7.53 0.02
CA ASN A 19 -23.50 -8.65 -0.17
C ASN A 19 -24.99 -8.23 -0.12
N ASN A 20 -25.88 -9.12 -0.58
CA ASN A 20 -27.34 -9.01 -0.61
C ASN A 20 -27.90 -7.95 -1.55
N ASP A 21 -27.97 -6.72 -1.09
CA ASP A 21 -28.47 -5.58 -1.84
C ASP A 21 -27.29 -4.80 -2.42
N ARG A 22 -27.49 -4.26 -3.62
CA ARG A 22 -26.49 -3.53 -4.39
C ARG A 22 -26.74 -2.03 -4.36
N ASP A 23 -27.81 -1.59 -3.71
CA ASP A 23 -28.18 -0.20 -3.50
C ASP A 23 -27.02 0.67 -3.00
N ASP A 24 -26.21 0.16 -2.08
CA ASP A 24 -25.03 0.85 -1.56
C ASP A 24 -23.93 1.17 -2.58
N ILE A 25 -23.77 0.34 -3.61
CA ILE A 25 -22.88 0.62 -4.74
C ILE A 25 -23.35 1.90 -5.44
N SER A 26 -24.67 2.14 -5.48
CA SER A 26 -25.24 3.36 -6.02
C SER A 26 -25.32 4.50 -4.98
N ALA A 27 -25.49 4.18 -3.69
CA ALA A 27 -25.66 5.15 -2.62
C ALA A 27 -24.37 5.88 -2.26
N LEU A 28 -23.24 5.17 -2.22
CA LEU A 28 -21.94 5.75 -1.90
C LEU A 28 -21.57 6.94 -2.81
N PRO A 29 -21.56 6.84 -4.16
CA PRO A 29 -21.18 7.96 -5.02
C PRO A 29 -22.16 9.13 -4.94
N VAL A 30 -23.46 8.88 -4.69
CA VAL A 30 -24.44 9.95 -4.46
C VAL A 30 -24.18 10.65 -3.12
N THR A 31 -23.92 9.89 -2.07
CA THR A 31 -23.59 10.42 -0.74
C THR A 31 -22.31 11.26 -0.78
N ALA A 32 -21.29 10.79 -1.50
CA ALA A 32 -20.03 11.50 -1.66
C ALA A 32 -20.22 12.84 -2.38
N SER A 33 -21.01 12.83 -3.45
CA SER A 33 -21.35 14.05 -4.19
C SER A 33 -22.14 15.03 -3.32
N LEU A 34 -23.09 14.56 -2.51
CA LEU A 34 -23.83 15.39 -1.56
C LEU A 34 -22.94 15.98 -0.47
N ALA A 35 -22.02 15.19 0.09
CA ALA A 35 -21.09 15.64 1.12
C ALA A 35 -20.16 16.74 0.59
N ASN A 36 -19.58 16.54 -0.61
CA ASN A 36 -18.75 17.54 -1.27
C ASN A 36 -19.54 18.80 -1.65
N ALA A 37 -20.73 18.64 -2.24
CA ALA A 37 -21.63 19.77 -2.53
C ALA A 37 -22.02 20.55 -1.27
N ALA A 38 -22.03 19.91 -0.11
CA ALA A 38 -22.28 20.54 1.18
C ALA A 38 -21.00 21.12 1.85
N GLY A 39 -19.81 20.94 1.27
CA GLY A 39 -18.53 21.38 1.87
C GLY A 39 -18.14 20.57 3.12
N LEU A 40 -18.51 19.29 3.16
CA LEU A 40 -18.31 18.40 4.30
C LEU A 40 -17.10 17.47 4.13
N GLU A 41 -16.47 17.46 2.97
CA GLU A 41 -15.50 16.45 2.54
C GLU A 41 -14.35 16.23 3.54
N LYS A 42 -13.83 17.32 4.13
CA LYS A 42 -12.72 17.27 5.09
C LYS A 42 -13.06 16.63 6.44
N LYS A 43 -14.35 16.53 6.76
CA LYS A 43 -14.85 15.93 8.00
C LYS A 43 -15.69 14.67 7.78
N SER A 44 -15.76 14.19 6.54
CA SER A 44 -16.49 13.00 6.13
C SER A 44 -15.57 11.78 6.05
N PHE A 45 -16.03 10.65 6.60
CA PHE A 45 -15.31 9.36 6.61
C PHE A 45 -16.27 8.25 6.17
N MET A 46 -16.00 7.60 5.05
CA MET A 46 -16.86 6.57 4.49
C MET A 46 -16.31 5.17 4.75
N PHE A 47 -17.03 4.40 5.54
CA PHE A 47 -16.72 3.02 5.83
C PHE A 47 -17.61 2.13 4.97
N TYR A 48 -17.02 1.23 4.21
CA TYR A 48 -17.76 0.44 3.23
C TYR A 48 -17.40 -1.04 3.27
N ASN A 49 -18.19 -1.84 2.56
CA ASN A 49 -18.18 -3.28 2.64
C ASN A 49 -18.37 -3.79 4.09
N ASN A 50 -19.22 -3.11 4.87
CA ASN A 50 -19.33 -3.32 6.31
C ASN A 50 -20.30 -4.47 6.70
N ASN A 51 -20.84 -5.25 5.76
CA ASN A 51 -21.59 -6.46 6.12
C ASN A 51 -20.61 -7.53 6.63
N LEU A 52 -20.52 -7.65 7.95
CA LEU A 52 -19.58 -8.56 8.63
C LEU A 52 -20.17 -9.94 8.93
N SER A 53 -21.49 -10.10 8.91
CA SER A 53 -22.15 -11.34 9.33
C SER A 53 -22.43 -12.32 8.18
N GLU A 54 -22.35 -11.84 6.95
CA GLU A 54 -22.64 -12.64 5.75
C GLU A 54 -21.44 -12.74 4.81
N LYS A 55 -21.47 -13.75 3.94
CA LYS A 55 -20.41 -14.01 2.95
C LYS A 55 -20.38 -12.89 1.91
N ASN A 56 -19.18 -12.46 1.56
CA ASN A 56 -18.98 -11.50 0.49
C ASN A 56 -19.45 -12.05 -0.87
N ASN A 57 -19.97 -11.17 -1.69
CA ASN A 57 -19.93 -11.31 -3.14
C ASN A 57 -18.70 -10.57 -3.66
N ASN A 58 -17.72 -11.29 -4.20
CA ASN A 58 -16.44 -10.71 -4.63
C ASN A 58 -16.60 -9.61 -5.71
N ALA A 59 -17.59 -9.71 -6.59
CA ALA A 59 -17.85 -8.67 -7.59
C ALA A 59 -18.38 -7.40 -6.93
N GLN A 60 -19.32 -7.53 -5.99
CA GLN A 60 -19.88 -6.39 -5.28
C GLN A 60 -18.84 -5.70 -4.39
N VAL A 61 -17.94 -6.46 -3.74
CA VAL A 61 -16.79 -5.90 -3.02
C VAL A 61 -15.94 -5.00 -3.93
N GLN A 62 -15.71 -5.42 -5.18
CA GLN A 62 -14.97 -4.61 -6.14
C GLN A 62 -15.77 -3.39 -6.60
N ASP A 63 -17.06 -3.54 -6.89
CA ASP A 63 -17.94 -2.43 -7.29
C ASP A 63 -18.03 -1.34 -6.20
N MET A 64 -18.01 -1.75 -4.92
CA MET A 64 -17.93 -0.82 -3.78
C MET A 64 -16.58 -0.09 -3.70
N ARG A 65 -15.45 -0.76 -4.00
CA ARG A 65 -14.13 -0.12 -4.08
C ARG A 65 -14.07 0.92 -5.19
N GLU A 66 -14.64 0.62 -6.35
CA GLU A 66 -14.76 1.57 -7.45
C GLU A 66 -15.60 2.80 -7.08
N SER A 67 -16.66 2.59 -6.28
CA SER A 67 -17.50 3.66 -5.74
C SER A 67 -16.74 4.50 -4.70
N ALA A 68 -15.97 3.86 -3.82
CA ALA A 68 -15.10 4.52 -2.84
C ALA A 68 -14.03 5.39 -3.51
N ALA A 69 -13.38 4.88 -4.57
CA ALA A 69 -12.40 5.65 -5.35
C ALA A 69 -12.99 6.94 -5.96
N PHE A 70 -14.27 6.93 -6.33
CA PHE A 70 -14.97 8.15 -6.74
C PHE A 70 -15.14 9.14 -5.59
N ALA A 71 -15.44 8.68 -4.37
CA ALA A 71 -15.52 9.55 -3.20
C ALA A 71 -14.17 10.20 -2.86
N GLU A 72 -13.07 9.49 -3.08
CA GLU A 72 -11.70 9.99 -2.86
C GLU A 72 -11.35 11.14 -3.82
N LYS A 73 -11.80 11.06 -5.09
CA LYS A 73 -11.70 12.19 -6.04
C LYS A 73 -12.39 13.46 -5.53
N LEU A 74 -13.43 13.29 -4.72
CA LEU A 74 -14.16 14.39 -4.06
C LEU A 74 -13.53 14.83 -2.73
N GLY A 75 -12.37 14.28 -2.36
CA GLY A 75 -11.60 14.64 -1.18
C GLY A 75 -12.08 13.96 0.11
N ILE A 76 -12.87 12.88 0.01
CA ILE A 76 -13.44 12.16 1.15
C ILE A 76 -12.59 10.93 1.46
N LYS A 77 -12.32 10.70 2.74
CA LYS A 77 -11.56 9.51 3.18
C LYS A 77 -12.45 8.27 3.22
N THR A 78 -11.95 7.15 2.73
CA THR A 78 -12.68 5.88 2.70
C THR A 78 -11.95 4.76 3.44
N PHE A 79 -12.67 3.75 3.92
CA PHE A 79 -12.13 2.60 4.67
C PHE A 79 -12.87 1.29 4.33
N ASP A 80 -12.15 0.30 3.82
CA ASP A 80 -12.68 -1.01 3.42
C ASP A 80 -12.65 -2.02 4.58
N TYR A 81 -13.82 -2.48 5.04
CA TYR A 81 -13.88 -3.52 6.08
C TYR A 81 -13.38 -4.90 5.61
N GLN A 82 -13.43 -5.18 4.30
CA GLN A 82 -13.04 -6.48 3.75
C GLN A 82 -11.58 -6.55 3.35
N GLN A 83 -10.88 -5.42 3.40
CA GLN A 83 -9.43 -5.40 3.33
C GLN A 83 -8.80 -5.81 4.67
N ASN A 84 -9.20 -5.15 5.77
CA ASN A 84 -8.75 -5.49 7.11
C ASN A 84 -9.81 -5.09 8.14
N THR A 85 -10.65 -6.04 8.52
CA THR A 85 -11.78 -5.78 9.42
C THR A 85 -11.35 -5.18 10.76
N ASN A 86 -10.23 -5.64 11.33
CA ASN A 86 -9.77 -5.15 12.63
C ASN A 86 -9.22 -3.73 12.52
N ALA A 87 -8.31 -3.47 11.57
CA ALA A 87 -7.74 -2.13 11.39
C ALA A 87 -8.82 -1.09 11.02
N THR A 88 -9.79 -1.47 10.19
CA THR A 88 -10.92 -0.60 9.85
C THR A 88 -11.82 -0.35 11.07
N THR A 89 -12.06 -1.36 11.91
CA THR A 89 -12.76 -1.17 13.20
C THR A 89 -11.99 -0.23 14.12
N ASP A 90 -10.67 -0.42 14.26
CA ASP A 90 -9.81 0.45 15.08
C ASP A 90 -9.86 1.90 14.60
N LYS A 91 -9.98 2.12 13.29
CA LYS A 91 -10.11 3.48 12.74
C LYS A 91 -11.42 4.14 13.13
N LEU A 92 -12.53 3.40 13.12
CA LEU A 92 -13.81 3.90 13.62
C LEU A 92 -13.76 4.17 15.13
N VAL A 93 -13.14 3.27 15.91
CA VAL A 93 -12.90 3.47 17.35
C VAL A 93 -12.10 4.74 17.61
N GLN A 94 -11.05 5.02 16.83
CA GLN A 94 -10.28 6.27 16.93
C GLN A 94 -11.14 7.51 16.68
N ILE A 95 -12.05 7.47 15.70
CA ILE A 95 -12.98 8.56 15.40
C ILE A 95 -13.94 8.78 16.57
N PHE A 96 -14.56 7.71 17.07
CA PHE A 96 -15.49 7.76 18.20
C PHE A 96 -14.82 8.18 19.51
N ASN A 97 -13.57 7.78 19.75
CA ASN A 97 -12.79 8.17 20.93
C ASN A 97 -12.06 9.52 20.80
N SER A 98 -12.26 10.26 19.71
CA SER A 98 -11.60 11.55 19.51
C SER A 98 -12.08 12.68 20.44
N GLY A 99 -13.12 12.44 21.24
CA GLY A 99 -13.77 13.45 22.10
C GLY A 99 -14.62 14.46 21.32
N LYS A 100 -14.70 14.33 20.00
CA LYS A 100 -15.46 15.19 19.09
C LYS A 100 -16.91 14.74 18.95
N LYS A 101 -17.78 15.64 18.46
CA LYS A 101 -19.17 15.31 18.11
C LYS A 101 -19.22 14.61 16.76
N VAL A 102 -19.78 13.41 16.74
CA VAL A 102 -19.83 12.55 15.55
C VAL A 102 -21.28 12.25 15.19
N LEU A 103 -21.63 12.52 13.94
CA LEU A 103 -22.83 11.95 13.32
C LEU A 103 -22.41 10.73 12.51
N SER A 104 -22.92 9.55 12.85
CA SER A 104 -22.70 8.32 12.10
C SER A 104 -24.00 7.92 11.41
N ILE A 105 -23.94 7.76 10.09
CA ILE A 105 -25.07 7.44 9.22
C ILE A 105 -24.96 5.95 8.87
N GLU A 106 -25.92 5.17 9.36
CA GLU A 106 -25.89 3.71 9.38
C GLU A 106 -26.70 3.12 8.21
N GLY A 107 -26.03 2.98 7.06
CA GLY A 107 -26.50 2.27 5.87
C GLY A 107 -26.04 0.81 5.89
N GLY A 108 -26.90 -0.07 6.39
CA GLY A 108 -26.63 -1.52 6.51
C GLY A 108 -26.76 -2.10 7.92
N PRO A 109 -26.33 -3.37 8.13
CA PRO A 109 -26.36 -4.06 9.41
C PRO A 109 -25.50 -3.41 10.49
N MET A 110 -25.97 -3.49 11.74
CA MET A 110 -25.40 -2.75 12.87
C MET A 110 -24.15 -3.37 13.49
N GLU A 111 -23.70 -4.54 13.01
CA GLU A 111 -22.56 -5.27 13.60
C GLU A 111 -21.26 -4.47 13.54
N ALA A 112 -20.97 -3.80 12.42
CA ALA A 112 -19.73 -3.06 12.24
C ALA A 112 -19.61 -1.87 13.22
N VAL A 113 -20.67 -1.07 13.33
CA VAL A 113 -20.72 0.06 14.27
C VAL A 113 -20.79 -0.44 15.72
N TYR A 114 -21.51 -1.53 16.01
CA TYR A 114 -21.57 -2.11 17.35
C TYR A 114 -20.18 -2.47 17.87
N ARG A 115 -19.35 -3.15 17.06
CA ARG A 115 -17.98 -3.52 17.45
C ARG A 115 -17.10 -2.33 17.80
N ALA A 116 -17.28 -1.20 17.13
CA ALA A 116 -16.55 0.02 17.46
C ALA A 116 -17.09 0.69 18.72
N LEU A 117 -18.41 0.70 18.92
CA LEU A 117 -19.04 1.27 20.12
C LEU A 117 -18.70 0.48 21.39
N GLU A 118 -18.60 -0.85 21.31
CA GLU A 118 -18.19 -1.71 22.42
C GLU A 118 -16.77 -1.37 22.94
N GLN A 119 -15.93 -0.83 22.05
CA GLN A 119 -14.56 -0.40 22.35
C GLN A 119 -14.44 1.12 22.59
N THR A 120 -15.54 1.86 22.46
CA THR A 120 -15.56 3.31 22.67
C THR A 120 -15.67 3.62 24.17
N SER A 121 -14.84 4.54 24.66
CA SER A 121 -14.86 4.94 26.07
C SER A 121 -16.24 5.50 26.47
N PRO A 122 -16.81 5.10 27.62
CA PRO A 122 -18.16 5.48 28.02
C PRO A 122 -18.43 7.00 28.01
N GLU A 123 -17.43 7.82 28.33
CA GLU A 123 -17.53 9.28 28.35
C GLU A 123 -17.70 9.90 26.94
N ASN A 124 -17.26 9.20 25.89
CA ASN A 124 -17.33 9.65 24.51
C ASN A 124 -18.63 9.23 23.81
N LEU A 125 -19.30 8.16 24.27
CA LEU A 125 -20.56 7.68 23.69
C LEU A 125 -21.63 8.77 23.57
N LYS A 126 -21.72 9.68 24.56
CA LYS A 126 -22.67 10.80 24.56
C LYS A 126 -22.44 11.84 23.45
N ASN A 127 -21.27 11.83 22.81
CA ASN A 127 -20.93 12.73 21.71
C ASN A 127 -21.35 12.16 20.35
N ILE A 128 -21.84 10.92 20.31
CA ILE A 128 -22.20 10.22 19.10
C ILE A 128 -23.71 10.33 18.87
N THR A 129 -24.06 10.68 17.63
CA THR A 129 -25.41 10.57 17.10
C THR A 129 -25.42 9.51 16.01
N LEU A 130 -26.24 8.47 16.14
CA LEU A 130 -26.48 7.50 15.07
C LEU A 130 -27.76 7.87 14.33
N LEU A 131 -27.74 7.76 13.01
CA LEU A 131 -28.90 7.99 12.16
C LEU A 131 -29.13 6.77 11.25
N SER A 132 -30.36 6.27 11.22
CA SER A 132 -30.80 5.22 10.30
C SER A 132 -32.22 5.49 9.79
N HIS A 133 -32.68 4.71 8.82
CA HIS A 133 -33.94 4.96 8.11
C HIS A 133 -34.75 3.70 7.73
N SER A 134 -34.14 2.51 7.75
CA SER A 134 -34.72 1.30 7.16
C SER A 134 -34.80 0.20 8.20
N SER A 135 -36.04 -0.24 8.47
CA SER A 135 -36.28 -1.41 9.32
C SER A 135 -35.60 -2.68 8.79
N TRP A 136 -35.26 -2.75 7.50
CA TRP A 136 -34.51 -3.89 6.96
C TRP A 136 -33.06 -3.86 7.46
N ASN A 137 -32.37 -2.72 7.32
CA ASN A 137 -31.00 -2.52 7.82
C ASN A 137 -30.95 -2.69 9.34
N GLU A 138 -31.87 -2.01 10.03
CA GLU A 138 -31.95 -2.00 11.49
C GLU A 138 -32.16 -3.38 12.12
N ASN A 139 -32.86 -4.29 11.44
CA ASN A 139 -33.20 -5.62 11.97
C ASN A 139 -32.45 -6.77 11.28
N ARG A 140 -31.48 -6.48 10.40
CA ARG A 140 -30.76 -7.51 9.65
C ARG A 140 -29.89 -8.36 10.59
N ASN A 141 -30.40 -9.53 10.96
CA ASN A 141 -29.74 -10.45 11.89
C ASN A 141 -29.27 -11.77 11.26
N VAL A 142 -29.03 -11.77 9.95
CA VAL A 142 -28.61 -12.96 9.19
C VAL A 142 -27.12 -13.25 9.41
N ILE A 143 -26.79 -14.52 9.67
CA ILE A 143 -25.42 -14.98 9.87
C ILE A 143 -25.16 -16.18 8.97
N ASN A 144 -24.27 -16.01 7.99
CA ASN A 144 -23.83 -17.10 7.12
C ASN A 144 -22.31 -17.06 6.81
N ARG A 145 -21.58 -16.11 7.38
CA ARG A 145 -20.11 -16.06 7.31
C ARG A 145 -19.47 -17.06 8.28
N PRO A 146 -18.54 -17.93 7.83
CA PRO A 146 -17.83 -18.85 8.72
C PRO A 146 -17.14 -18.12 9.88
N GLY A 147 -17.28 -18.64 11.09
CA GLY A 147 -16.65 -18.08 12.29
C GLY A 147 -17.45 -16.97 12.99
N ILE A 148 -18.49 -16.44 12.36
CA ILE A 148 -19.39 -15.46 12.98
C ILE A 148 -20.55 -16.18 13.67
N LYS A 149 -20.85 -15.80 14.91
CA LYS A 149 -21.87 -16.47 15.76
C LYS A 149 -23.04 -15.58 16.12
N GLU A 150 -22.87 -14.28 16.01
CA GLU A 150 -23.84 -13.27 16.38
C GLU A 150 -23.68 -12.06 15.47
N THR A 151 -24.74 -11.28 15.36
CA THR A 151 -24.79 -9.98 14.68
C THR A 151 -25.79 -9.12 15.44
N ARG A 152 -25.52 -7.81 15.56
CA ARG A 152 -26.37 -6.91 16.33
C ARG A 152 -27.32 -6.12 15.45
N THR A 153 -28.43 -5.72 16.07
CA THR A 153 -29.49 -4.92 15.49
C THR A 153 -29.51 -3.52 16.09
N TRP A 154 -30.31 -2.64 15.50
CA TRP A 154 -30.55 -1.30 16.02
C TRP A 154 -31.16 -1.31 17.43
N SER A 155 -31.98 -2.32 17.73
CA SER A 155 -32.53 -2.52 19.07
C SER A 155 -31.44 -2.90 20.08
N ASP A 156 -30.43 -3.68 19.67
CA ASP A 156 -29.30 -4.02 20.53
C ASP A 156 -28.45 -2.78 20.81
N LEU A 157 -28.18 -1.95 19.78
CA LEU A 157 -27.50 -0.68 19.96
C LEU A 157 -28.22 0.20 20.98
N LYS A 158 -29.52 0.45 20.82
CA LYS A 158 -30.32 1.28 21.76
C LYS A 158 -30.33 0.72 23.18
N LYS A 159 -30.29 -0.61 23.32
CA LYS A 159 -30.27 -1.30 24.62
C LYS A 159 -28.91 -1.19 25.31
N ASP A 160 -27.83 -1.41 24.58
CA ASP A 160 -26.50 -1.56 25.15
C ASP A 160 -25.73 -0.22 25.24
N PHE A 161 -26.08 0.76 24.39
CA PHE A 161 -25.49 2.10 24.37
C PHE A 161 -26.53 3.23 24.53
N PRO A 162 -27.32 3.25 25.62
CA PRO A 162 -28.40 4.22 25.80
C PRO A 162 -27.92 5.67 25.94
N GLN A 163 -26.61 5.92 26.05
CA GLN A 163 -26.04 7.28 26.11
C GLN A 163 -25.94 7.94 24.73
N ILE A 164 -26.00 7.16 23.66
CA ILE A 164 -25.94 7.65 22.28
C ILE A 164 -27.25 8.34 21.91
N ASN A 165 -27.18 9.37 21.08
CA ASN A 165 -28.37 9.98 20.49
C ASN A 165 -28.78 9.21 19.23
N TYR A 166 -30.04 8.78 19.14
CA TYR A 166 -30.56 8.00 18.01
C TYR A 166 -31.54 8.84 17.20
N VAL A 167 -31.35 8.87 15.88
CA VAL A 167 -32.25 9.55 14.94
C VAL A 167 -32.78 8.52 13.95
N ASP A 168 -34.07 8.24 14.06
CA ASP A 168 -34.80 7.41 13.10
C ASP A 168 -35.53 8.34 12.12
N ILE A 169 -35.37 8.10 10.82
CA ILE A 169 -36.13 8.82 9.79
C ILE A 169 -36.96 7.85 8.95
N GLY A 170 -37.89 8.40 8.19
CA GLY A 170 -38.71 7.66 7.24
C GLY A 170 -37.87 6.94 6.19
N ASP A 171 -38.34 5.75 5.83
CA ASP A 171 -37.73 4.87 4.84
C ASP A 171 -37.49 5.59 3.50
N GLN A 172 -36.25 5.50 3.00
CA GLN A 172 -35.80 6.15 1.76
C GLN A 172 -35.88 5.21 0.55
N ASN A 173 -36.23 3.94 0.76
CA ASN A 173 -36.44 2.92 -0.27
C ASN A 173 -37.78 3.07 -1.01
N GLY A 174 -38.26 4.31 -1.18
CA GLY A 174 -39.41 4.62 -2.01
C GLY A 174 -40.76 4.10 -1.50
N ARG A 175 -41.67 5.01 -1.15
CA ARG A 175 -43.12 4.73 -1.19
C ARG A 175 -43.80 5.73 -2.14
N GLY A 176 -43.73 5.45 -3.44
CA GLY A 176 -44.25 6.34 -4.48
C GLY A 176 -43.18 7.28 -5.03
N ASP A 177 -43.44 8.58 -5.02
CA ASP A 177 -42.56 9.60 -5.62
C ASP A 177 -41.52 10.20 -4.64
N SER A 178 -41.53 9.77 -3.37
CA SER A 178 -40.67 10.25 -2.29
C SER A 178 -39.55 9.27 -1.94
N GLY A 179 -38.39 9.79 -1.53
CA GLY A 179 -37.21 8.99 -1.18
C GLY A 179 -36.20 8.92 -2.31
N PHE A 180 -35.02 8.41 -1.98
CA PHE A 180 -33.88 8.38 -2.89
C PHE A 180 -33.90 7.18 -3.83
N GLN A 181 -34.61 6.09 -3.50
CA GLN A 181 -34.97 5.08 -4.49
C GLN A 181 -36.03 5.62 -5.46
N SER A 182 -35.63 5.99 -6.67
CA SER A 182 -36.57 6.49 -7.67
C SER A 182 -35.99 6.54 -9.08
N LYS A 183 -36.84 6.23 -10.08
CA LYS A 183 -36.51 6.39 -11.51
C LYS A 183 -36.16 7.84 -11.89
N LYS A 184 -36.46 8.82 -11.06
CA LYS A 184 -36.14 10.23 -11.30
C LYS A 184 -34.63 10.47 -11.45
N TRP A 185 -33.76 9.60 -10.93
CA TRP A 185 -32.30 9.64 -11.17
C TRP A 185 -31.88 9.58 -12.64
N ASN A 186 -32.77 9.17 -13.55
CA ASN A 186 -32.51 9.15 -14.99
C ASN A 186 -32.12 10.53 -15.56
N TRP A 187 -32.31 11.64 -14.84
CA TRP A 187 -31.75 12.93 -15.25
C TRP A 187 -30.22 12.90 -15.40
N LEU A 188 -29.54 11.98 -14.71
CA LEU A 188 -28.10 11.74 -14.84
C LEU A 188 -27.73 11.07 -16.17
N ASP A 189 -28.63 10.35 -16.82
CA ASP A 189 -28.33 9.59 -18.04
C ASP A 189 -27.92 10.49 -19.21
N ASN A 190 -28.38 11.75 -19.19
CA ASN A 190 -28.13 12.75 -20.22
C ASN A 190 -27.25 13.92 -19.73
N THR A 191 -26.58 13.78 -18.59
CA THR A 191 -25.73 14.84 -18.04
C THR A 191 -24.44 15.01 -18.86
N ASN A 192 -23.99 16.27 -19.01
CA ASN A 192 -22.67 16.59 -19.57
C ASN A 192 -21.62 16.92 -18.51
N ASN A 193 -22.02 17.05 -17.25
CA ASN A 193 -21.09 17.31 -16.16
C ASN A 193 -20.23 16.04 -15.90
N PRO A 194 -18.89 16.16 -15.89
CA PRO A 194 -17.99 15.01 -15.74
C PRO A 194 -18.17 14.28 -14.40
N ILE A 195 -18.39 15.01 -13.30
CA ILE A 195 -18.63 14.41 -11.97
C ILE A 195 -19.92 13.60 -12.00
N PHE A 196 -20.99 14.15 -12.56
CA PHE A 196 -22.27 13.43 -12.65
C PHE A 196 -22.24 12.26 -13.63
N LYS A 197 -21.42 12.32 -14.70
CA LYS A 197 -21.18 11.17 -15.58
C LYS A 197 -20.50 10.04 -14.82
N GLU A 198 -19.45 10.35 -14.07
CA GLU A 198 -18.72 9.35 -13.31
C GLU A 198 -19.57 8.79 -12.16
N MET A 199 -20.24 9.66 -11.38
CA MET A 199 -21.20 9.27 -10.35
C MET A 199 -22.24 8.31 -10.93
N ARG A 200 -22.82 8.63 -12.09
CA ARG A 200 -23.81 7.76 -12.76
C ARG A 200 -23.20 6.46 -13.25
N SER A 201 -21.94 6.46 -13.69
CA SER A 201 -21.23 5.23 -14.06
C SER A 201 -21.11 4.29 -12.87
N ARG A 202 -20.67 4.80 -11.71
CA ARG A 202 -20.60 4.02 -10.46
C ARG A 202 -21.97 3.51 -10.02
N MET A 203 -23.01 4.33 -10.13
CA MET A 203 -24.38 3.86 -9.89
C MET A 203 -24.77 2.69 -10.82
N ARG A 204 -24.32 2.65 -12.07
CA ARG A 204 -24.64 1.54 -13.00
C ARG A 204 -23.97 0.22 -12.61
N ASP A 205 -22.86 0.26 -11.89
CA ASP A 205 -22.15 -0.95 -11.44
C ASP A 205 -23.02 -1.77 -10.45
N SER A 206 -23.97 -1.12 -9.77
CA SER A 206 -25.01 -1.78 -8.95
C SER A 206 -26.01 -2.63 -9.74
N GLY A 207 -26.04 -2.52 -11.07
CA GLY A 207 -26.96 -3.27 -11.93
C GLY A 207 -28.42 -2.83 -11.77
N TYR A 208 -29.27 -3.69 -11.18
CA TYR A 208 -30.70 -3.40 -11.04
C TYR A 208 -30.98 -2.27 -10.04
N ALA A 209 -30.07 -2.03 -9.10
CA ALA A 209 -30.17 -1.01 -8.06
C ALA A 209 -29.66 0.37 -8.51
N VAL A 210 -29.46 0.58 -9.82
CA VAL A 210 -28.89 1.82 -10.40
C VAL A 210 -29.66 3.10 -10.05
N ASN A 211 -30.93 2.97 -9.67
CA ASN A 211 -31.80 4.09 -9.28
C ASN A 211 -32.23 3.97 -7.81
N ASP A 212 -31.43 3.25 -7.01
CA ASP A 212 -31.67 2.95 -5.61
C ASP A 212 -30.55 3.43 -4.67
N PRO A 213 -30.18 4.72 -4.65
CA PRO A 213 -29.23 5.23 -3.66
C PRO A 213 -29.95 5.63 -2.36
N SER A 214 -30.85 4.77 -1.85
CA SER A 214 -31.75 5.09 -0.73
C SER A 214 -30.99 5.60 0.51
N ASP A 215 -29.86 4.99 0.84
CA ASP A 215 -29.00 5.37 1.97
C ASP A 215 -28.41 6.79 1.84
N ALA A 216 -28.25 7.31 0.61
CA ALA A 216 -27.82 8.69 0.41
C ALA A 216 -28.89 9.71 0.84
N GLY A 217 -30.16 9.29 0.91
CA GLY A 217 -31.27 10.10 1.41
C GLY A 217 -31.11 10.50 2.88
N MET A 218 -30.41 9.68 3.67
CA MET A 218 -30.08 9.99 5.06
C MET A 218 -29.20 11.23 5.20
N LEU A 219 -28.13 11.33 4.39
CA LEU A 219 -27.31 12.54 4.35
C LEU A 219 -28.13 13.73 3.82
N PHE A 220 -28.98 13.51 2.80
CA PHE A 220 -29.81 14.59 2.26
C PHE A 220 -30.75 15.18 3.31
N TYR A 221 -31.41 14.34 4.11
CA TYR A 221 -32.15 14.78 5.29
C TYR A 221 -31.24 15.51 6.29
N ALA A 222 -30.07 14.95 6.60
CA ALA A 222 -29.16 15.53 7.58
C ALA A 222 -28.67 16.94 7.18
N ILE A 223 -28.49 17.22 5.88
CA ILE A 223 -28.06 18.54 5.40
C ILE A 223 -29.23 19.50 5.14
N THR A 224 -30.42 19.03 4.76
CA THR A 224 -31.55 19.87 4.34
C THR A 224 -32.71 19.94 5.35
N GLY A 225 -32.89 18.90 6.16
CA GLY A 225 -34.08 18.65 6.97
C GLY A 225 -35.26 18.06 6.19
N LYS A 226 -35.09 17.79 4.89
CA LYS A 226 -36.16 17.23 4.05
C LYS A 226 -36.13 15.70 4.10
N GLU A 227 -36.94 15.15 4.98
CA GLU A 227 -37.03 13.69 5.21
C GLU A 227 -37.54 12.93 3.98
N PHE A 228 -38.44 13.53 3.20
CA PHE A 228 -38.97 12.95 1.97
C PHE A 228 -38.38 13.61 0.72
N GLY A 229 -37.06 13.86 0.73
CA GLY A 229 -36.34 14.33 -0.44
C GLY A 229 -36.39 13.30 -1.58
N ASP A 230 -36.34 13.77 -2.82
CA ASP A 230 -36.30 12.93 -4.01
C ASP A 230 -35.10 13.31 -4.92
N PRO A 231 -34.85 12.57 -6.03
CA PRO A 231 -33.73 12.87 -6.91
C PRO A 231 -33.78 14.22 -7.61
N ASN A 232 -34.97 14.85 -7.74
CA ASN A 232 -35.08 16.21 -8.26
C ASN A 232 -34.67 17.23 -7.19
N ASP A 233 -34.98 16.98 -5.91
CA ASP A 233 -34.45 17.81 -4.83
C ASP A 233 -32.92 17.74 -4.76
N ALA A 234 -32.34 16.55 -4.93
CA ALA A 234 -30.89 16.38 -5.03
C ALA A 234 -30.33 17.13 -6.24
N LYS A 235 -30.99 17.04 -7.40
CA LYS A 235 -30.62 17.80 -8.60
C LYS A 235 -30.63 19.31 -8.38
N ASP A 236 -31.68 19.84 -7.74
CA ASP A 236 -31.80 21.25 -7.42
C ASP A 236 -30.77 21.70 -6.38
N TYR A 237 -30.43 20.82 -5.43
CA TYR A 237 -29.35 21.05 -4.47
C TYR A 237 -28.00 21.14 -5.17
N PHE A 238 -27.69 20.21 -6.07
CA PHE A 238 -26.47 20.21 -6.87
C PHE A 238 -26.38 21.40 -7.82
N ALA A 239 -27.51 21.86 -8.38
CA ALA A 239 -27.52 23.07 -9.21
C ALA A 239 -27.12 24.33 -8.43
N LYS A 240 -27.46 24.40 -7.14
CA LYS A 240 -27.09 25.50 -6.24
C LYS A 240 -25.70 25.35 -5.65
N ASN A 241 -25.29 24.12 -5.39
CA ASN A 241 -24.02 23.77 -4.77
C ASN A 241 -23.36 22.67 -5.62
N PRO A 242 -22.74 23.03 -6.75
CA PRO A 242 -22.16 22.04 -7.64
C PRO A 242 -21.00 21.36 -6.90
N PRO A 243 -20.96 20.01 -6.84
CA PRO A 243 -19.77 19.35 -6.36
C PRO A 243 -18.63 19.65 -7.32
N SER A 244 -17.44 19.67 -6.76
CA SER A 244 -16.20 19.77 -7.53
C SER A 244 -15.31 18.63 -7.09
N PHE A 245 -14.68 17.96 -8.05
CA PHE A 245 -13.42 17.32 -7.73
C PHE A 245 -12.56 18.37 -7.05
N THR A 246 -11.91 17.99 -5.95
CA THR A 246 -10.86 18.83 -5.39
C THR A 246 -9.95 19.23 -6.55
N ASN A 247 -9.58 20.50 -6.70
CA ASN A 247 -8.79 20.98 -7.84
C ASN A 247 -7.48 20.19 -7.92
N ASN A 248 -7.59 19.10 -8.65
CA ASN A 248 -6.66 18.07 -8.99
C ASN A 248 -7.00 17.89 -10.47
N THR A 249 -6.44 18.75 -11.32
CA THR A 249 -6.56 18.61 -12.77
C THR A 249 -5.78 17.36 -13.16
N GLY A 250 -6.41 16.21 -13.01
CA GLY A 250 -5.83 14.88 -13.22
C GLY A 250 -6.92 13.88 -13.56
N GLY A 251 -7.26 13.79 -14.84
CA GLY A 251 -8.03 12.68 -15.38
C GLY A 251 -7.14 11.44 -15.47
N GLY A 252 -6.98 10.75 -14.36
CA GLY A 252 -6.28 9.48 -14.20
C GLY A 252 -6.60 9.00 -12.79
N LEU A 253 -6.94 7.72 -12.63
CA LEU A 253 -7.36 7.11 -11.35
C LEU A 253 -6.51 7.64 -10.16
N PRO A 254 -7.13 8.27 -9.15
CA PRO A 254 -6.46 8.61 -7.90
C PRO A 254 -6.92 7.65 -6.78
N PRO A 255 -6.32 7.80 -5.60
CA PRO A 255 -5.35 6.90 -5.00
C PRO A 255 -5.99 5.62 -4.41
N THR A 256 -5.51 4.43 -4.77
CA THR A 256 -5.71 3.27 -3.90
C THR A 256 -4.93 3.49 -2.61
N ASP A 257 -5.56 3.38 -1.44
CA ASP A 257 -4.84 3.34 -0.16
C ASP A 257 -5.57 2.39 0.80
N PRO A 258 -4.92 1.47 1.53
CA PRO A 258 -3.57 0.91 1.43
C PRO A 258 -3.56 -0.47 0.73
N LYS A 259 -2.39 -1.04 0.43
CA LYS A 259 -2.09 -2.41 0.86
C LYS A 259 -1.34 -2.21 2.19
N PRO A 260 -1.51 -3.02 3.26
CA PRO A 260 -0.46 -3.07 4.28
C PRO A 260 0.85 -3.23 3.52
N PRO A 261 1.98 -2.61 3.90
CA PRO A 261 3.24 -2.90 3.21
C PRO A 261 3.34 -4.41 3.15
N THR A 262 3.18 -4.99 1.96
CA THR A 262 3.55 -6.38 1.77
C THR A 262 5.04 -6.37 1.56
N GLY A 263 5.73 -5.94 2.60
CA GLY A 263 7.12 -6.17 2.75
C GLY A 263 7.22 -7.06 3.96
N GLU A 264 7.64 -8.30 3.75
CA GLU A 264 8.30 -9.11 4.77
C GLU A 264 9.59 -8.41 5.32
N ASN A 265 9.78 -7.11 5.02
CA ASN A 265 10.90 -6.27 5.42
C ASN A 265 10.45 -4.77 5.51
N PRO A 266 10.37 -4.14 6.72
CA PRO A 266 10.00 -2.72 6.91
C PRO A 266 11.04 -1.71 6.39
N LEU A 267 12.09 -2.21 5.72
CA LEU A 267 13.21 -1.45 5.20
C LEU A 267 13.13 -1.23 3.68
N VAL A 268 12.15 -1.78 2.99
CA VAL A 268 11.92 -1.52 1.56
C VAL A 268 10.46 -1.13 1.39
N ILE A 269 10.24 0.07 0.88
CA ILE A 269 8.91 0.64 0.66
C ILE A 269 8.76 0.89 -0.83
N GLU A 270 7.96 0.06 -1.49
CA GLU A 270 7.56 0.28 -2.89
C GLU A 270 6.76 1.58 -2.97
N ALA A 271 7.04 2.40 -3.98
CA ALA A 271 6.46 3.74 -4.06
C ALA A 271 4.97 3.67 -4.39
N GLU A 272 4.56 2.68 -5.17
CA GLU A 272 3.16 2.38 -5.50
C GLU A 272 2.33 1.93 -4.30
N ASP A 273 2.98 1.48 -3.22
CA ASP A 273 2.34 1.12 -1.95
C ASP A 273 2.23 2.31 -0.97
N MET A 274 2.75 3.50 -1.32
CA MET A 274 2.66 4.71 -0.50
C MET A 274 1.31 5.43 -0.64
N GLN A 275 0.95 6.26 0.34
CA GLN A 275 -0.18 7.17 0.26
C GLN A 275 0.07 8.26 -0.79
N LEU A 276 -0.59 8.13 -1.94
CA LEU A 276 -0.45 9.07 -3.06
C LEU A 276 -1.45 10.24 -2.96
N SER A 277 -1.00 11.41 -3.36
CA SER A 277 -1.80 12.64 -3.43
C SER A 277 -1.24 13.60 -4.49
N GLY A 278 -2.00 14.63 -4.84
CA GLY A 278 -1.67 15.48 -5.99
C GLY A 278 -1.79 14.71 -7.30
N GLY A 279 -0.81 14.86 -8.19
CA GLY A 279 -0.79 14.22 -9.52
C GLY A 279 -0.11 12.85 -9.62
N TYR A 280 0.41 12.29 -8.52
CA TYR A 280 1.01 10.94 -8.57
C TYR A 280 -0.07 9.86 -8.73
N ARG A 281 0.20 8.91 -9.62
CA ARG A 281 -0.60 7.69 -9.84
C ARG A 281 0.32 6.48 -9.93
N VAL A 282 -0.23 5.28 -9.81
CA VAL A 282 0.49 4.05 -10.15
C VAL A 282 0.52 3.85 -11.67
N GLU A 283 1.68 3.52 -12.21
CA GLU A 283 1.92 3.20 -13.61
C GLU A 283 2.63 1.84 -13.73
N LYS A 284 2.28 1.05 -14.74
CA LYS A 284 2.96 -0.22 -15.01
C LYS A 284 4.23 0.02 -15.81
N VAL A 285 5.36 -0.36 -15.24
CA VAL A 285 6.68 -0.31 -15.87
C VAL A 285 7.36 -1.65 -15.61
N ASN A 286 7.51 -2.48 -16.65
CA ASN A 286 8.05 -3.83 -16.50
C ASN A 286 9.46 -3.87 -15.88
N ALA A 287 10.23 -2.79 -16.00
CA ALA A 287 11.57 -2.67 -15.44
C ALA A 287 11.61 -2.30 -13.95
N ALA A 288 10.46 -2.00 -13.34
CA ALA A 288 10.36 -1.61 -11.94
C ALA A 288 10.28 -2.83 -11.01
N SER A 289 10.59 -2.62 -9.73
CA SER A 289 10.26 -3.59 -8.67
C SER A 289 8.75 -3.85 -8.73
N GLY A 290 8.31 -5.10 -8.60
CA GLY A 290 6.88 -5.43 -8.71
C GLY A 290 6.22 -5.15 -10.08
N GLY A 291 6.92 -4.54 -11.05
CA GLY A 291 6.39 -4.11 -12.34
C GLY A 291 5.58 -2.80 -12.29
N GLU A 292 5.64 -2.06 -11.18
CA GLU A 292 4.84 -0.85 -10.94
C GLU A 292 5.73 0.29 -10.42
N VAL A 293 5.34 1.53 -10.69
CA VAL A 293 5.99 2.76 -10.18
C VAL A 293 4.92 3.78 -9.83
N ILE A 294 5.29 4.83 -9.11
CA ILE A 294 4.50 6.07 -9.11
C ILE A 294 4.98 7.01 -10.20
N SER A 295 4.06 7.73 -10.84
CA SER A 295 4.38 8.68 -11.90
C SER A 295 3.38 9.82 -12.02
N LEU A 296 3.84 10.96 -12.54
CA LEU A 296 2.98 12.09 -12.92
C LEU A 296 2.40 11.85 -14.32
N LEU A 297 1.17 12.30 -14.56
CA LEU A 297 0.43 11.99 -15.79
C LEU A 297 1.03 12.66 -17.04
N GLY A 298 1.76 13.75 -16.86
CA GLY A 298 2.08 14.65 -17.95
C GLY A 298 0.88 15.44 -18.42
N GLY A 299 1.14 16.59 -19.01
CA GLY A 299 0.11 17.42 -19.65
C GLY A 299 0.16 18.89 -19.29
N ASN A 300 0.79 19.28 -18.18
CA ASN A 300 1.09 20.67 -17.88
C ASN A 300 2.52 20.84 -17.35
N ASN A 301 3.03 22.07 -17.41
CA ASN A 301 4.34 22.39 -16.86
C ASN A 301 4.22 22.64 -15.34
N ASN A 302 5.10 22.03 -14.54
CA ASN A 302 5.08 22.04 -13.08
C ASN A 302 3.91 21.26 -12.45
N ASP A 303 3.47 20.17 -13.09
CA ASP A 303 2.60 19.21 -12.41
C ASP A 303 3.36 18.61 -11.21
N THR A 304 2.66 18.43 -10.09
CA THR A 304 3.27 17.93 -8.85
C THR A 304 2.45 16.81 -8.24
N GLY A 305 3.14 15.84 -7.63
CA GLY A 305 2.52 14.76 -6.86
C GLY A 305 3.29 14.51 -5.58
N THR A 306 2.62 13.97 -4.57
CA THR A 306 3.22 13.59 -3.29
C THR A 306 2.87 12.15 -2.91
N ALA A 307 3.87 11.36 -2.56
CA ALA A 307 3.73 10.02 -2.01
C ALA A 307 4.24 10.02 -0.56
N LYS A 308 3.49 9.41 0.37
CA LYS A 308 3.78 9.43 1.81
C LYS A 308 3.69 8.05 2.44
N PHE A 309 4.48 7.80 3.48
CA PHE A 309 4.26 6.66 4.36
C PHE A 309 4.80 6.96 5.75
N ASP A 310 4.24 6.26 6.74
CA ASP A 310 4.75 6.25 8.11
C ASP A 310 5.80 5.15 8.21
N PHE A 311 7.02 5.50 8.64
CA PHE A 311 8.08 4.52 8.81
C PHE A 311 7.76 3.60 9.98
N THR A 312 7.60 2.30 9.72
CA THR A 312 7.20 1.31 10.73
C THR A 312 8.38 0.48 11.27
N GLY A 313 9.56 0.63 10.65
CA GLY A 313 10.81 0.03 11.10
C GLY A 313 11.32 0.61 12.42
N ASP A 314 12.44 0.08 12.92
CA ASP A 314 13.00 0.51 14.20
C ASP A 314 13.62 1.91 14.11
N THR A 315 13.43 2.74 15.14
CA THR A 315 14.12 4.05 15.22
C THR A 315 15.62 3.85 15.16
N GLY A 316 16.33 4.47 14.20
CA GLY A 316 17.79 4.42 14.02
C GLY A 316 18.36 5.39 12.99
N THR A 317 19.62 5.22 12.63
CA THR A 317 20.24 5.96 11.52
C THR A 317 20.23 5.10 10.27
N TYR A 318 19.92 5.67 9.12
CA TYR A 318 19.75 4.96 7.85
C TYR A 318 20.40 5.72 6.69
N ASP A 319 20.99 4.98 5.76
CA ASP A 319 21.20 5.43 4.40
C ASP A 319 19.92 5.13 3.60
N LEU A 320 19.32 6.15 2.98
CA LEU A 320 18.15 5.98 2.12
C LEU A 320 18.58 5.88 0.66
N LYS A 321 18.15 4.83 -0.02
CA LYS A 321 18.33 4.66 -1.46
C LYS A 321 16.99 4.77 -2.16
N ILE A 322 16.83 5.80 -2.99
CA ILE A 322 15.61 6.07 -3.75
C ILE A 322 15.86 5.61 -5.18
N SER A 323 15.14 4.58 -5.63
CA SER A 323 15.20 4.07 -7.00
C SER A 323 14.16 4.77 -7.88
N TYR A 324 14.57 5.24 -9.05
CA TYR A 324 13.75 6.06 -9.95
C TYR A 324 14.18 5.86 -11.41
N PHE A 325 13.41 6.41 -12.37
CA PHE A 325 13.78 6.42 -13.79
C PHE A 325 14.14 7.83 -14.23
N ASP A 326 15.29 7.97 -14.90
CA ASP A 326 15.83 9.23 -15.43
C ASP A 326 15.80 9.16 -16.96
N GLU A 327 14.81 9.83 -17.55
CA GLU A 327 14.49 9.79 -18.99
C GLU A 327 15.04 11.03 -19.69
N ASN A 328 15.52 10.89 -20.92
CA ASN A 328 16.21 11.99 -21.60
C ASN A 328 15.30 12.91 -22.45
N ASP A 329 13.99 12.90 -22.22
CA ASP A 329 13.01 13.73 -22.93
C ASP A 329 12.43 14.89 -22.09
N GLY A 330 12.88 15.06 -20.83
CA GLY A 330 12.49 16.15 -19.94
C GLY A 330 13.55 16.43 -18.86
N VAL A 331 13.19 17.24 -17.85
CA VAL A 331 14.01 17.46 -16.64
C VAL A 331 13.11 17.54 -15.42
N GLY A 332 12.66 16.40 -14.92
CA GLY A 332 11.88 16.28 -13.70
C GLY A 332 12.67 16.69 -12.46
N GLN A 333 12.01 16.77 -11.31
CA GLN A 333 12.63 17.02 -10.01
C GLN A 333 11.96 16.19 -8.93
N LEU A 334 12.76 15.61 -8.04
CA LEU A 334 12.31 14.92 -6.84
C LEU A 334 12.74 15.69 -5.58
N LYS A 335 11.87 15.68 -4.57
CA LYS A 335 12.14 16.19 -3.22
C LYS A 335 11.78 15.13 -2.18
N ILE A 336 12.73 14.80 -1.32
CA ILE A 336 12.55 13.83 -0.24
C ILE A 336 12.47 14.60 1.07
N ASN A 337 11.41 14.36 1.84
CA ASN A 337 11.15 15.03 3.12
C ASN A 337 10.88 14.00 4.22
N GLN A 338 11.18 14.37 5.46
CA GLN A 338 10.90 13.63 6.68
C GLN A 338 10.27 14.61 7.68
N ASP A 339 9.07 14.30 8.18
CA ASP A 339 8.27 15.15 9.08
C ASP A 339 8.13 16.59 8.59
N GLY A 340 8.01 16.77 7.28
CA GLY A 340 7.90 18.08 6.62
C GLY A 340 9.21 18.84 6.44
N LYS A 341 10.35 18.30 6.90
CA LYS A 341 11.68 18.84 6.62
C LYS A 341 12.28 18.20 5.37
N GLN A 342 12.74 19.01 4.42
CA GLN A 342 13.41 18.50 3.22
C GLN A 342 14.79 17.93 3.54
N LEU A 343 14.98 16.64 3.23
CA LEU A 343 16.26 15.94 3.31
C LEU A 343 17.10 16.17 2.05
N LYS A 344 16.45 16.09 0.87
CA LYS A 344 17.13 16.24 -0.42
C LYS A 344 16.19 16.81 -1.47
N SER A 345 16.77 17.52 -2.44
CA SER A 345 16.12 17.85 -3.71
C SER A 345 17.13 17.75 -4.84
N PHE A 346 16.74 17.13 -5.95
CA PHE A 346 17.59 16.90 -7.11
C PHE A 346 16.76 16.82 -8.39
N LYS A 347 17.39 17.15 -9.52
CA LYS A 347 16.79 17.02 -10.85
C LYS A 347 17.03 15.61 -11.39
N LEU A 348 16.16 15.19 -12.27
CA LEU A 348 16.31 14.02 -13.12
C LEU A 348 16.90 14.57 -14.43
N ASP A 349 18.23 14.55 -14.53
CA ASP A 349 18.97 15.19 -15.63
C ASP A 349 20.15 14.33 -16.11
N LYS A 350 20.10 13.02 -15.82
CA LYS A 350 21.11 12.08 -16.32
C LYS A 350 20.74 11.66 -17.74
N ASP A 351 21.65 11.87 -18.70
CA ASP A 351 21.49 11.31 -20.04
C ASP A 351 21.85 9.82 -20.04
N LEU A 352 20.85 8.98 -19.78
CA LEU A 352 20.97 7.53 -19.81
C LEU A 352 20.64 6.95 -21.20
N GLY A 353 20.38 7.79 -22.20
CA GLY A 353 20.30 7.40 -23.61
C GLY A 353 18.95 6.82 -24.06
N SER A 354 17.87 6.98 -23.28
CA SER A 354 16.52 6.58 -23.69
C SER A 354 15.44 7.52 -23.08
N PRO A 355 14.37 7.82 -23.82
CA PRO A 355 13.25 8.65 -23.35
C PRO A 355 12.13 7.83 -22.71
N LEU A 356 12.38 6.55 -22.38
CA LEU A 356 11.37 5.64 -21.85
C LEU A 356 11.84 5.06 -20.53
N ALA A 357 10.94 4.98 -19.55
CA ALA A 357 11.13 4.22 -18.33
C ALA A 357 11.33 2.72 -18.61
N ASN A 358 12.59 2.31 -18.70
CA ASN A 358 13.06 0.95 -18.92
C ASN A 358 14.36 0.69 -18.14
N GLU A 359 14.90 -0.53 -18.24
CA GLU A 359 16.14 -0.93 -17.55
C GLU A 359 17.32 0.01 -17.77
N GLN A 360 17.44 0.61 -18.96
CA GLN A 360 18.53 1.52 -19.29
C GLN A 360 18.45 2.85 -18.52
N THR A 361 17.22 3.33 -18.27
CA THR A 361 16.95 4.59 -17.57
C THR A 361 16.77 4.43 -16.06
N LYS A 362 16.74 3.19 -15.56
CA LYS A 362 16.59 2.90 -14.14
C LYS A 362 17.87 3.31 -13.40
N THR A 363 17.74 4.11 -12.35
CA THR A 363 18.86 4.59 -11.54
C THR A 363 18.44 4.85 -10.11
N PHE A 364 19.35 5.37 -9.27
CA PHE A 364 19.03 5.70 -7.88
C PHE A 364 19.76 6.94 -7.38
N MET A 365 19.30 7.44 -6.23
CA MET A 365 19.89 8.52 -5.44
C MET A 365 20.02 8.07 -3.99
N GLU A 366 21.13 8.42 -3.34
CA GLU A 366 21.38 8.10 -1.93
C GLU A 366 21.38 9.35 -1.04
N ILE A 367 20.78 9.22 0.14
CA ILE A 367 20.89 10.17 1.25
C ILE A 367 21.47 9.43 2.45
N LYS A 368 22.69 9.78 2.85
CA LYS A 368 23.40 9.08 3.92
C LYS A 368 23.09 9.63 5.30
N ASP A 369 23.26 8.79 6.31
CA ASP A 369 23.26 9.14 7.74
C ASP A 369 21.99 9.90 8.19
N VAL A 370 20.82 9.46 7.74
CA VAL A 370 19.54 10.05 8.14
C VAL A 370 19.06 9.41 9.42
N SER A 371 18.88 10.22 10.47
CA SER A 371 18.24 9.78 11.70
C SER A 371 16.74 9.64 11.46
N VAL A 372 16.22 8.43 11.61
CA VAL A 372 14.82 8.04 11.39
C VAL A 372 14.26 7.45 12.68
N SER A 373 13.11 7.92 13.13
CA SER A 373 12.36 7.30 14.21
C SER A 373 11.18 6.48 13.68
N LYS A 374 10.83 5.43 14.41
CA LYS A 374 9.58 4.72 14.20
C LYS A 374 8.41 5.69 14.33
N GLY A 375 7.59 5.76 13.29
CA GLY A 375 6.48 6.70 13.17
C GLY A 375 6.81 7.99 12.44
N ASP A 376 8.07 8.22 12.02
CA ASP A 376 8.41 9.37 11.17
C ASP A 376 7.68 9.28 9.84
N VAL A 377 7.22 10.42 9.35
CA VAL A 377 6.48 10.52 8.09
C VAL A 377 7.45 10.90 6.97
N PHE A 378 7.68 9.98 6.04
CA PHE A 378 8.44 10.28 4.83
C PHE A 378 7.52 10.72 3.70
N GLN A 379 8.01 11.67 2.89
CA GLN A 379 7.29 12.19 1.73
C GLN A 379 8.24 12.36 0.54
N ILE A 380 7.88 11.73 -0.58
CA ILE A 380 8.44 11.99 -1.90
C ILE A 380 7.53 12.98 -2.61
N GLN A 381 8.07 14.11 -3.08
CA GLN A 381 7.36 15.03 -3.95
C GLN A 381 8.02 15.05 -5.33
N GLY A 382 7.25 14.68 -6.36
CA GLY A 382 7.64 14.83 -7.76
C GLY A 382 7.17 16.16 -8.32
N ILE A 383 7.99 16.75 -9.17
CA ILE A 383 7.69 17.95 -9.94
C ILE A 383 8.13 17.67 -11.37
N GLU A 384 7.16 17.68 -12.28
CA GLU A 384 7.40 17.54 -13.71
C GLU A 384 7.75 18.91 -14.30
N GLN A 385 8.86 19.01 -15.05
CA GLN A 385 9.15 20.18 -15.87
C GLN A 385 9.25 19.78 -17.33
N GLY A 386 8.51 20.50 -18.18
CA GLY A 386 8.44 20.20 -19.61
C GLY A 386 7.10 20.58 -20.23
N SER A 387 7.01 20.47 -21.55
CA SER A 387 5.74 20.52 -22.27
C SER A 387 5.16 19.11 -22.39
N PRO A 388 3.86 18.93 -22.72
CA PRO A 388 3.24 17.59 -22.84
C PRO A 388 3.91 16.60 -23.82
N LYS A 389 4.92 17.05 -24.59
CA LYS A 389 5.68 16.25 -25.55
C LYS A 389 7.14 16.04 -25.15
N THR A 390 7.58 16.65 -24.05
CA THR A 390 8.97 16.76 -23.62
C THR A 390 9.05 16.79 -22.09
N ALA A 391 8.14 16.07 -21.43
CA ALA A 391 8.03 16.09 -19.99
C ALA A 391 8.47 14.75 -19.45
N GLU A 392 9.27 14.81 -18.41
CA GLU A 392 9.73 13.64 -17.68
C GLU A 392 8.84 13.46 -16.45
N HIS A 393 8.23 12.28 -16.34
CA HIS A 393 7.08 12.04 -15.48
C HIS A 393 7.43 11.78 -14.00
N ALA A 394 8.66 12.07 -13.59
CA ALA A 394 9.17 11.93 -12.22
C ALA A 394 8.86 10.55 -11.59
N ARG A 395 9.21 9.49 -12.31
CA ARG A 395 8.87 8.09 -11.97
C ARG A 395 9.73 7.55 -10.85
N VAL A 396 9.10 7.05 -9.78
CA VAL A 396 9.79 6.48 -8.62
C VAL A 396 9.33 5.05 -8.40
N ASP A 397 10.30 4.15 -8.25
CA ASP A 397 10.11 2.71 -8.03
C ASP A 397 9.95 2.46 -6.53
N LYS A 398 10.98 2.77 -5.73
CA LYS A 398 10.98 2.46 -4.29
C LYS A 398 11.94 3.28 -3.47
N ILE A 399 11.79 3.20 -2.15
CA ILE A 399 12.78 3.66 -1.18
C ILE A 399 13.26 2.50 -0.29
N GLU A 400 14.56 2.37 -0.17
CA GLU A 400 15.22 1.38 0.68
C GLU A 400 15.89 2.11 1.86
N PHE A 401 15.62 1.64 3.07
CA PHE A 401 16.21 2.10 4.33
C PHE A 401 17.30 1.13 4.74
N ILE A 402 18.55 1.51 4.55
CA ILE A 402 19.70 0.68 4.87
C ILE A 402 20.17 1.09 6.27
N PRO A 403 19.96 0.29 7.33
CA PRO A 403 20.30 0.70 8.69
C PRO A 403 21.82 0.87 8.86
N ASN A 404 22.22 2.02 9.38
CA ASN A 404 23.59 2.31 9.76
C ASN A 404 23.82 1.77 11.19
N SER A 405 24.03 0.45 11.32
CA SER A 405 24.58 -0.30 12.48
C SER A 405 24.10 -0.09 13.94
N ASP A 406 23.41 0.98 14.33
CA ASP A 406 23.17 1.31 15.75
C ASP A 406 21.68 1.39 16.07
N ASN A 407 21.04 0.27 16.46
CA ASN A 407 19.70 0.25 17.06
C ASN A 407 19.55 -0.74 18.22
N SER A 408 19.77 -0.27 19.45
CA SER A 408 19.19 -0.86 20.66
C SER A 408 19.04 0.21 21.75
N ASN A 409 17.89 0.18 22.44
CA ASN A 409 17.33 1.25 23.28
C ASN A 409 18.03 1.50 24.63
N ASN A 410 17.91 2.77 25.05
CA ASN A 410 17.91 3.37 26.40
C ASN A 410 19.22 3.81 27.09
N GLY A 411 19.28 5.12 27.36
CA GLY A 411 20.09 5.74 28.42
C GLY A 411 21.39 6.37 27.93
N GLY A 412 21.48 7.70 28.00
CA GLY A 412 22.58 8.48 27.43
C GLY A 412 24.00 8.06 27.84
N GLY A 413 24.90 8.08 26.85
CA GLY A 413 26.35 8.05 27.05
C GLY A 413 27.13 7.46 25.87
N ASN A 414 27.44 8.28 24.85
CA ASN A 414 28.29 8.02 23.67
C ASN A 414 27.92 6.82 22.75
N PRO A 415 28.12 6.95 21.42
CA PRO A 415 27.69 5.93 20.45
C PRO A 415 28.56 4.65 20.55
N PRO A 416 27.96 3.43 20.55
CA PRO A 416 28.71 2.18 20.51
C PRO A 416 28.96 1.76 19.06
N THR A 417 30.17 2.01 18.55
CA THR A 417 30.60 1.44 17.26
C THR A 417 30.48 -0.10 17.28
N ASN A 418 29.79 -0.70 16.30
CA ASN A 418 29.80 -2.16 16.12
C ASN A 418 31.25 -2.70 16.12
N PRO A 419 31.56 -3.73 16.93
CA PRO A 419 32.93 -4.19 17.09
C PRO A 419 33.43 -4.77 15.75
N LYS A 420 34.55 -4.25 15.27
CA LYS A 420 35.29 -4.90 14.18
C LYS A 420 35.72 -6.29 14.65
N PRO A 421 35.78 -7.29 13.75
CA PRO A 421 36.45 -8.54 14.06
C PRO A 421 37.88 -8.26 14.54
N PRO A 422 38.47 -9.11 15.40
CA PRO A 422 39.87 -8.98 15.79
C PRO A 422 40.76 -8.73 14.57
N VAL A 423 41.74 -7.82 14.65
CA VAL A 423 42.60 -7.40 13.51
C VAL A 423 43.36 -8.57 12.85
N ASN A 424 43.41 -9.73 13.51
CA ASN A 424 44.01 -10.96 13.01
C ASN A 424 42.99 -11.94 12.40
N SER A 425 41.73 -11.54 12.19
CA SER A 425 40.73 -12.36 11.51
C SER A 425 41.06 -12.44 10.03
N SER A 426 41.11 -13.66 9.48
CA SER A 426 41.25 -13.90 8.05
C SER A 426 39.87 -14.01 7.39
N SER A 427 39.79 -13.75 6.08
CA SER A 427 38.61 -14.12 5.29
C SER A 427 38.35 -15.62 5.41
N MET A 428 37.07 -15.99 5.48
CA MET A 428 36.61 -17.38 5.49
C MET A 428 35.92 -17.67 4.17
N LEU A 429 36.28 -18.79 3.54
CA LEU A 429 35.58 -19.32 2.38
C LEU A 429 34.69 -20.46 2.87
N ILE A 430 33.39 -20.36 2.61
CA ILE A 430 32.43 -21.42 2.86
C ILE A 430 32.02 -21.98 1.50
N GLU A 431 32.53 -23.16 1.17
CA GLU A 431 32.13 -23.88 -0.04
C GLU A 431 30.66 -24.28 0.07
N ALA A 432 29.89 -24.08 -1.00
CA ALA A 432 28.45 -24.31 -0.95
C ALA A 432 28.14 -25.81 -0.81
N GLU A 433 28.97 -26.69 -1.37
CA GLU A 433 28.87 -28.15 -1.27
C GLU A 433 29.13 -28.69 0.15
N ASP A 434 29.77 -27.91 1.02
CA ASP A 434 30.01 -28.26 2.43
C ASP A 434 28.86 -27.83 3.35
N MET A 435 27.89 -27.07 2.84
CA MET A 435 26.72 -26.63 3.61
C MET A 435 25.71 -27.78 3.82
N LYS A 436 24.85 -27.62 4.82
CA LYS A 436 23.72 -28.53 5.02
C LYS A 436 22.63 -28.24 3.99
N LEU A 437 22.47 -29.15 3.03
CA LEU A 437 21.52 -29.03 1.93
C LEU A 437 20.13 -29.58 2.30
N SER A 438 19.10 -28.97 1.73
CA SER A 438 17.70 -29.35 1.81
C SER A 438 16.96 -28.95 0.52
N GLY A 439 15.78 -29.51 0.29
CA GLY A 439 15.08 -29.36 -0.98
C GLY A 439 15.83 -30.08 -2.11
N GLU A 440 15.84 -29.47 -3.30
CA GLU A 440 16.36 -30.10 -4.52
C GLU A 440 17.85 -29.84 -4.78
N TYR A 441 18.55 -29.10 -3.90
CA TYR A 441 19.99 -28.88 -4.04
C TYR A 441 20.77 -30.19 -3.95
N ARG A 442 21.71 -30.37 -4.89
CA ARG A 442 22.70 -31.45 -4.92
C ARG A 442 24.08 -30.87 -5.23
N VAL A 443 25.12 -31.63 -4.92
CA VAL A 443 26.48 -31.33 -5.38
C VAL A 443 26.63 -31.71 -6.86
N GLU A 444 27.18 -30.79 -7.66
CA GLU A 444 27.51 -30.95 -9.08
C GLU A 444 29.00 -30.64 -9.30
N LYS A 445 29.65 -31.34 -10.23
CA LYS A 445 31.08 -31.13 -10.54
C LYS A 445 31.24 -30.13 -11.68
N ILE A 446 31.93 -29.03 -11.40
CA ILE A 446 32.17 -27.95 -12.35
C ILE A 446 33.62 -27.50 -12.20
N ASN A 447 34.46 -27.75 -13.21
CA ASN A 447 35.90 -27.47 -13.12
C ASN A 447 36.23 -25.98 -12.91
N ALA A 448 35.32 -25.07 -13.27
CA ALA A 448 35.46 -23.63 -13.10
C ALA A 448 35.28 -23.17 -11.63
N ALA A 449 34.62 -23.99 -10.81
CA ALA A 449 34.29 -23.70 -9.42
C ALA A 449 35.51 -23.80 -8.49
N SER A 450 35.46 -23.12 -7.34
CA SER A 450 36.36 -23.38 -6.22
C SER A 450 36.22 -24.85 -5.81
N GLY A 451 37.32 -25.54 -5.56
CA GLY A 451 37.29 -26.98 -5.25
C GLY A 451 36.82 -27.91 -6.39
N GLY A 452 36.27 -27.38 -7.49
CA GLY A 452 35.72 -28.11 -8.63
C GLY A 452 34.29 -28.64 -8.43
N GLU A 453 33.60 -28.19 -7.38
CA GLU A 453 32.24 -28.61 -7.02
C GLU A 453 31.36 -27.37 -6.75
N VAL A 454 30.05 -27.51 -6.93
CA VAL A 454 29.04 -26.48 -6.63
C VAL A 454 27.81 -27.15 -6.05
N ILE A 455 26.87 -26.37 -5.51
CA ILE A 455 25.49 -26.82 -5.35
C ILE A 455 24.62 -26.36 -6.51
N SER A 456 23.67 -27.21 -6.92
CA SER A 456 22.89 -27.03 -8.14
C SER A 456 21.50 -27.66 -7.98
N LEU A 457 20.46 -26.99 -8.48
CA LEU A 457 19.12 -27.55 -8.58
C LEU A 457 19.07 -28.57 -9.73
N ARG A 458 18.31 -29.66 -9.55
CA ARG A 458 18.32 -30.81 -10.47
C ARG A 458 17.90 -30.46 -11.89
N GLY A 459 17.11 -29.42 -12.06
CA GLY A 459 16.43 -29.16 -13.31
C GLY A 459 15.34 -30.19 -13.60
N GLY A 460 14.36 -29.74 -14.36
CA GLY A 460 13.33 -30.60 -14.93
C GLY A 460 11.90 -30.17 -14.62
N ASN A 461 11.69 -29.32 -13.60
CA ASN A 461 10.40 -28.68 -13.36
C ASN A 461 10.58 -27.16 -13.15
N ASN A 462 9.54 -26.40 -13.45
CA ASN A 462 9.50 -24.99 -13.13
C ASN A 462 9.30 -24.82 -11.61
N ASN A 463 10.03 -23.88 -11.00
CA ASN A 463 9.96 -23.53 -9.58
C ASN A 463 10.51 -24.62 -8.64
N ASP A 464 11.48 -25.42 -9.09
CA ASP A 464 12.25 -26.24 -8.16
C ASP A 464 13.01 -25.33 -7.19
N THR A 465 13.06 -25.72 -5.92
CA THR A 465 13.67 -24.94 -4.85
C THR A 465 14.63 -25.78 -4.03
N GLY A 466 15.70 -25.15 -3.56
CA GLY A 466 16.68 -25.76 -2.69
C GLY A 466 17.18 -24.75 -1.67
N ALA A 467 17.61 -25.24 -0.51
CA ALA A 467 18.24 -24.41 0.50
C ALA A 467 19.51 -25.06 1.06
N ALA A 468 20.56 -24.26 1.20
CA ALA A 468 21.82 -24.61 1.82
C ALA A 468 22.00 -23.77 3.09
N THR A 469 22.44 -24.40 4.19
CA THR A 469 22.57 -23.74 5.49
C THR A 469 23.91 -23.99 6.12
N PHE A 470 24.48 -22.98 6.79
CA PHE A 470 25.68 -23.11 7.59
C PHE A 470 25.62 -22.20 8.82
N ASP A 471 26.32 -22.57 9.88
CA ASP A 471 26.48 -21.73 11.05
C ASP A 471 27.85 -21.05 11.03
N PHE A 472 27.87 -19.74 11.25
CA PHE A 472 29.09 -18.96 11.26
C PHE A 472 29.90 -19.24 12.52
N THR A 473 31.11 -19.76 12.37
CA THR A 473 31.99 -20.10 13.51
C THR A 473 33.09 -19.08 13.76
N GLY A 474 33.15 -18.02 12.94
CA GLY A 474 34.11 -16.93 13.08
C GLY A 474 33.88 -16.04 14.30
N ALA A 475 34.77 -15.08 14.50
CA ALA A 475 34.63 -14.09 15.56
C ALA A 475 33.44 -13.16 15.29
N THR A 476 32.74 -12.71 16.32
CA THR A 476 31.70 -11.69 16.14
C THR A 476 32.32 -10.38 15.62
N GLY A 477 31.71 -9.80 14.59
CA GLY A 477 32.05 -8.47 14.09
C GLY A 477 31.43 -8.17 12.73
N THR A 478 31.88 -7.08 12.10
CA THR A 478 31.42 -6.67 10.77
C THR A 478 32.24 -7.29 9.64
N TYR A 479 31.55 -7.81 8.64
CA TYR A 479 32.11 -8.51 7.49
C TYR A 479 31.44 -8.05 6.19
N ASP A 480 32.19 -8.08 5.10
CA ASP A 480 31.62 -8.09 3.75
C ASP A 480 31.39 -9.54 3.33
N LEU A 481 30.29 -9.79 2.63
CA LEU A 481 29.95 -11.10 2.06
C LEU A 481 30.10 -11.03 0.56
N LYS A 482 30.78 -12.01 -0.04
CA LYS A 482 30.85 -12.19 -1.48
C LYS A 482 30.35 -13.58 -1.84
N ILE A 483 29.20 -13.63 -2.51
CA ILE A 483 28.54 -14.86 -2.96
C ILE A 483 29.01 -15.13 -4.38
N ASN A 484 29.75 -16.21 -4.59
CA ASN A 484 30.20 -16.66 -5.90
C ASN A 484 29.18 -17.66 -6.47
N TYR A 485 28.76 -17.44 -7.72
CA TYR A 485 27.72 -18.22 -8.39
C TYR A 485 27.92 -18.22 -9.91
N PHE A 486 27.18 -19.07 -10.63
CA PHE A 486 27.15 -19.06 -12.09
C PHE A 486 25.83 -18.45 -12.58
N ASP A 487 25.95 -17.51 -13.52
CA ASP A 487 24.84 -16.82 -14.19
C ASP A 487 24.84 -17.21 -15.68
N GLU A 488 23.97 -18.14 -16.04
CA GLU A 488 23.94 -18.80 -17.34
C GLU A 488 22.87 -18.19 -18.23
N ASN A 489 23.16 -18.05 -19.53
CA ASN A 489 22.22 -17.42 -20.47
C ASN A 489 21.19 -18.37 -21.09
N ASP A 490 20.82 -19.43 -20.40
CA ASP A 490 19.77 -20.37 -20.81
C ASP A 490 18.52 -20.35 -19.92
N GLY A 491 18.46 -19.53 -18.87
CA GLY A 491 17.28 -19.33 -18.02
C GLY A 491 17.36 -18.05 -17.19
N VAL A 492 16.49 -17.93 -16.16
CA VAL A 492 16.56 -16.86 -15.14
C VAL A 492 16.21 -17.45 -13.78
N GLY A 493 17.21 -17.95 -13.06
CA GLY A 493 17.10 -18.39 -11.68
C GLY A 493 17.01 -17.22 -10.71
N SER A 494 16.84 -17.50 -9.43
CA SER A 494 16.99 -16.49 -8.39
C SER A 494 17.64 -17.05 -7.13
N LEU A 495 18.36 -16.18 -6.43
CA LEU A 495 19.00 -16.46 -5.17
C LEU A 495 18.47 -15.55 -4.08
N LYS A 496 18.42 -16.09 -2.86
CA LYS A 496 18.08 -15.37 -1.64
C LYS A 496 19.03 -15.80 -0.52
N VAL A 497 19.62 -14.85 0.19
CA VAL A 497 20.52 -15.10 1.32
C VAL A 497 19.91 -14.50 2.58
N GLU A 498 19.89 -15.30 3.65
CA GLU A 498 19.34 -14.94 4.95
C GLU A 498 20.35 -15.24 6.05
N LYS A 499 20.30 -14.45 7.13
CA LYS A 499 21.00 -14.67 8.39
C LYS A 499 19.96 -14.75 9.51
N GLY A 500 19.76 -15.93 10.09
CA GLY A 500 18.60 -16.24 10.93
C GLY A 500 17.30 -16.02 10.13
N ASN A 501 16.45 -15.12 10.61
CA ASN A 501 15.22 -14.72 9.91
C ASN A 501 15.37 -13.41 9.09
N GLN A 502 16.57 -12.83 9.05
CA GLN A 502 16.83 -11.59 8.32
C GLN A 502 17.26 -11.92 6.89
N GLN A 503 16.49 -11.50 5.89
CA GLN A 503 16.95 -11.51 4.50
C GLN A 503 18.03 -10.45 4.30
N LEU A 504 19.22 -10.88 3.86
CA LEU A 504 20.33 -9.99 3.52
C LEU A 504 20.23 -9.51 2.08
N ILE A 505 19.89 -10.40 1.15
CA ILE A 505 19.71 -10.06 -0.27
C ILE A 505 18.78 -11.05 -0.98
N SER A 506 18.13 -10.62 -2.05
CA SER A 506 17.51 -11.50 -3.05
C SER A 506 17.66 -10.89 -4.44
N PHE A 507 18.05 -11.69 -5.43
CA PHE A 507 18.34 -11.22 -6.78
C PHE A 507 18.10 -12.33 -7.82
N LYS A 508 17.89 -11.91 -9.08
CA LYS A 508 17.79 -12.81 -10.23
C LYS A 508 19.17 -13.08 -10.82
N LEU A 509 19.31 -14.24 -11.44
CA LEU A 509 20.46 -14.61 -12.25
C LEU A 509 20.08 -14.26 -13.70
N ASP A 510 20.43 -13.05 -14.14
CA ASP A 510 20.00 -12.51 -15.45
C ASP A 510 21.12 -11.76 -16.20
N LYS A 511 22.38 -11.91 -15.76
CA LYS A 511 23.51 -11.25 -16.40
C LYS A 511 23.78 -11.85 -17.78
N GLN A 512 23.96 -10.98 -18.77
CA GLN A 512 24.28 -11.39 -20.15
C GLN A 512 25.78 -11.70 -20.31
N LEU A 513 26.25 -12.81 -19.74
CA LEU A 513 27.67 -13.19 -19.72
C LEU A 513 28.15 -13.91 -20.99
N GLY A 514 27.22 -14.28 -21.88
CA GLY A 514 27.49 -14.78 -23.23
C GLY A 514 27.69 -16.29 -23.35
N SER A 515 27.26 -17.09 -22.36
CA SER A 515 27.32 -18.56 -22.44
C SER A 515 26.15 -19.21 -21.67
N PRO A 516 25.54 -20.28 -22.21
CA PRO A 516 24.48 -21.04 -21.53
C PRO A 516 25.02 -22.14 -20.62
N LEU A 517 26.31 -22.13 -20.28
CA LEU A 517 26.96 -23.18 -19.50
C LEU A 517 27.68 -22.58 -18.32
N ALA A 518 27.64 -23.26 -17.18
CA ALA A 518 28.44 -22.97 -16.01
C ALA A 518 29.94 -23.24 -16.30
N ASN A 519 30.69 -22.17 -16.54
CA ASN A 519 32.11 -22.17 -16.85
C ASN A 519 32.74 -20.84 -16.42
N ASP A 520 34.05 -20.67 -16.65
CA ASP A 520 34.79 -19.46 -16.25
C ASP A 520 34.17 -18.14 -16.75
N GLN A 521 33.43 -18.16 -17.87
CA GLN A 521 32.77 -16.98 -18.45
C GLN A 521 31.50 -16.58 -17.69
N THR A 522 30.78 -17.53 -17.13
CA THR A 522 29.49 -17.33 -16.44
C THR A 522 29.63 -17.27 -14.93
N MET A 523 30.80 -17.60 -14.41
CA MET A 523 31.13 -17.42 -13.00
C MET A 523 31.18 -15.92 -12.66
N THR A 524 30.42 -15.53 -11.65
CA THR A 524 30.29 -14.14 -11.22
C THR A 524 30.05 -14.10 -9.71
N SER A 525 29.88 -12.89 -9.16
CA SER A 525 29.58 -12.74 -7.74
C SER A 525 28.63 -11.59 -7.44
N MET A 526 28.08 -11.65 -6.23
CA MET A 526 27.28 -10.60 -5.60
C MET A 526 27.90 -10.26 -4.25
N GLU A 527 28.09 -8.97 -3.98
CA GLU A 527 28.71 -8.48 -2.74
C GLU A 527 27.68 -7.78 -1.85
N ILE A 528 27.80 -7.99 -0.54
CA ILE A 528 27.02 -7.34 0.51
C ILE A 528 28.03 -6.78 1.51
N SER A 529 28.11 -5.46 1.64
CA SER A 529 29.05 -4.82 2.56
C SER A 529 28.47 -4.64 3.96
N ASP A 530 29.34 -4.51 4.95
CA ASP A 530 29.01 -4.05 6.31
C ASP A 530 27.98 -4.92 7.07
N VAL A 531 28.01 -6.23 6.85
CA VAL A 531 27.15 -7.19 7.54
C VAL A 531 27.72 -7.48 8.93
N PHE A 532 27.00 -7.10 9.99
CA PHE A 532 27.33 -7.54 11.35
C PHE A 532 26.97 -9.02 11.53
N ILE A 533 27.94 -9.86 11.86
CA ILE A 533 27.79 -11.31 12.04
C ILE A 533 28.28 -11.69 13.43
N SER A 534 27.44 -12.38 14.20
CA SER A 534 27.83 -12.96 15.48
C SER A 534 28.29 -14.40 15.32
N SER A 535 29.28 -14.81 16.13
CA SER A 535 29.63 -16.22 16.24
C SER A 535 28.40 -17.05 16.63
N GLY A 536 28.09 -18.06 15.83
CA GLY A 536 26.89 -18.89 15.93
C GLY A 536 25.70 -18.42 15.08
N ASP A 537 25.80 -17.30 14.36
CA ASP A 537 24.74 -16.88 13.43
C ASP A 537 24.56 -17.93 12.33
N SER A 538 23.31 -18.34 12.11
CA SER A 538 22.97 -19.29 11.05
C SER A 538 22.67 -18.55 9.76
N PHE A 539 23.19 -19.04 8.65
CA PHE A 539 22.94 -18.54 7.32
C PHE A 539 22.14 -19.55 6.50
N ARG A 540 21.26 -19.04 5.65
CA ARG A 540 20.47 -19.83 4.70
C ARG A 540 20.57 -19.18 3.32
N VAL A 541 20.91 -19.99 2.33
CA VAL A 541 20.94 -19.61 0.93
C VAL A 541 19.89 -20.44 0.21
N GLU A 542 18.93 -19.77 -0.40
CA GLU A 542 17.83 -20.39 -1.14
C GLU A 542 17.95 -20.07 -2.63
N GLY A 543 17.81 -21.10 -3.44
CA GLY A 543 17.71 -20.97 -4.90
C GLY A 543 16.34 -21.37 -5.38
N ILE A 544 15.88 -20.66 -6.41
CA ILE A 544 14.64 -20.95 -7.13
C ILE A 544 14.96 -21.00 -8.61
N GLU A 545 14.73 -22.16 -9.22
CA GLU A 545 14.86 -22.35 -10.65
C GLU A 545 13.60 -21.86 -11.37
N GLN A 546 13.75 -20.92 -12.31
CA GLN A 546 12.67 -20.52 -13.21
C GLN A 546 13.08 -20.72 -14.67
N GLY A 547 12.19 -21.35 -15.44
CA GLY A 547 12.42 -21.70 -16.85
C GLY A 547 11.75 -23.01 -17.23
N SER A 548 11.64 -23.30 -18.52
CA SER A 548 11.14 -24.61 -19.00
C SER A 548 12.22 -25.69 -18.87
N PRO A 549 11.91 -27.00 -18.88
CA PRO A 549 12.93 -28.06 -18.72
C PRO A 549 14.08 -28.06 -19.74
N LEU A 550 14.00 -27.27 -20.81
CA LEU A 550 15.03 -27.11 -21.85
C LEU A 550 15.76 -25.76 -21.78
N THR A 551 15.36 -24.87 -20.87
CA THR A 551 15.78 -23.47 -20.73
C THR A 551 15.73 -23.04 -19.25
N ALA A 552 16.03 -23.96 -18.34
CA ALA A 552 15.97 -23.68 -16.92
C ALA A 552 17.39 -23.44 -16.43
N GLU A 553 17.55 -22.35 -15.69
CA GLU A 553 18.82 -22.03 -15.06
C GLU A 553 18.90 -22.74 -13.71
N HIS A 554 19.80 -23.72 -13.63
CA HIS A 554 19.90 -24.64 -12.50
C HIS A 554 20.41 -24.01 -11.20
N THR A 555 20.56 -22.68 -11.15
CA THR A 555 20.86 -21.88 -9.95
C THR A 555 22.05 -22.45 -9.18
N ARG A 556 23.23 -22.28 -9.76
CA ARG A 556 24.48 -22.88 -9.27
C ARG A 556 25.24 -21.93 -8.36
N ILE A 557 25.52 -22.36 -7.15
CA ILE A 557 26.27 -21.60 -6.15
C ILE A 557 27.59 -22.31 -5.88
N ASP A 558 28.67 -21.55 -6.01
CA ASP A 558 30.03 -21.99 -5.75
C ASP A 558 30.36 -21.84 -4.27
N SER A 559 30.40 -20.61 -3.77
CA SER A 559 30.92 -20.34 -2.43
C SER A 559 30.42 -19.03 -1.85
N ILE A 560 30.58 -18.87 -0.53
CA ILE A 560 30.41 -17.60 0.17
C ILE A 560 31.73 -17.24 0.85
N GLU A 561 32.32 -16.13 0.44
CA GLU A 561 33.46 -15.50 1.10
C GLU A 561 32.95 -14.52 2.17
N ILE A 562 33.44 -14.68 3.40
CA ILE A 562 33.15 -13.80 4.54
C ILE A 562 34.43 -13.04 4.90
N ILE A 563 34.46 -11.74 4.57
CA ILE A 563 35.66 -10.91 4.54
C ILE A 563 35.61 -9.91 5.71
N PRO A 564 36.54 -9.98 6.69
CA PRO A 564 36.55 -9.04 7.82
C PRO A 564 36.67 -7.59 7.36
N ASN A 565 35.74 -6.73 7.77
CA ASN A 565 35.87 -5.31 7.48
C ASN A 565 36.82 -4.62 8.46
N HIS A 566 38.10 -4.49 8.06
CA HIS A 566 39.15 -3.85 8.84
C HIS A 566 39.41 -2.38 8.49
N SER A 567 38.57 -1.75 7.67
CA SER A 567 38.80 -0.40 7.13
C SER A 567 39.34 0.59 8.17
N SER A 568 40.64 0.87 8.12
CA SER A 568 41.27 1.97 8.84
C SER A 568 42.21 2.68 7.89
N SER A 569 42.01 3.98 7.73
CA SER A 569 43.06 4.94 7.37
C SER A 569 42.62 6.32 7.83
N ALA A 570 42.83 6.58 9.12
CA ALA A 570 43.46 7.84 9.49
C ALA A 570 44.94 7.71 9.11
N MET A 571 45.43 8.55 8.21
CA MET A 571 46.83 8.95 8.18
C MET A 571 46.92 10.43 7.80
N VAL A 572 47.35 11.20 8.81
CA VAL A 572 48.22 12.38 8.83
C VAL A 572 48.13 13.38 7.68
#